data_AF-A0A6I0ER31-F1
#
_entry.id   AF-A0A6I0ER31-F1
#
_cell.length_a   1.000
_cell.length_b   1.000
_cell.length_c   1.000
_cell.angle_alpha   90.00
_cell.angle_beta   90.00
_cell.angle_gamma   90.00
#
_symmetry.space_group_name_H-M   'P 1'
#
loop_
_entity.id
_entity.type
_entity.pdbx_description
1 polymer ?
#
loop_
_entity_poly.entity_id
_entity_poly.type
_entity_poly.pdbx_seq_one_letter_code
_entity_poly.pdbx_strand_id
1 'polypeptide(L)' 'MFRHASALHHLRNGADVFTVQRILGHADLNMTKRYLALTQSDVREVHSLTSPVNDILDTGRKRVRSLAKKK' A
#
# COMPACT_ATOMS: atom_id res chain seq x y z
N MET A 1 18.30 -5.81 16.92
CA MET A 1 17.68 -6.11 15.60
C MET A 1 16.15 -5.87 15.59
N PHE A 2 15.62 -4.85 16.29
CA PHE A 2 14.17 -4.56 16.31
C PHE A 2 13.73 -3.43 15.36
N ARG A 3 14.60 -2.45 15.11
CA ARG A 3 14.32 -1.33 14.20
C ARG A 3 14.04 -1.79 12.77
N HIS A 4 14.74 -2.83 12.33
CA HIS A 4 14.57 -3.42 11.01
C HIS A 4 13.20 -4.10 10.85
N ALA A 5 12.85 -4.99 11.79
CA ALA A 5 11.57 -5.69 11.78
C ALA A 5 10.38 -4.74 11.95
N SER A 6 10.50 -3.72 12.82
CA SER A 6 9.47 -2.71 13.02
C SER A 6 9.24 -1.86 11.77
N ALA A 7 10.30 -1.41 11.10
CA ALA A 7 10.19 -0.65 9.84
C ALA A 7 9.50 -1.48 8.75
N LEU A 8 9.90 -2.74 8.61
CA LEU A 8 9.31 -3.66 7.62
C LEU A 8 7.83 -3.95 7.92
N HIS A 9 7.47 -4.14 9.19
CA HIS A 9 6.08 -4.38 9.58
C HIS A 9 5.18 -3.16 9.33
N HIS A 10 5.66 -1.94 9.64
CA HIS A 10 4.92 -0.72 9.32
C HIS A 10 4.71 -0.56 7.81
N LEU A 11 5.75 -0.77 6.99
CA LEU A 11 5.64 -0.69 5.54
C LEU A 11 4.67 -1.74 4.97
N ARG A 12 4.68 -2.97 5.51
CA ARG A 12 3.74 -4.03 5.12
C ARG A 12 2.30 -3.75 5.52
N ASN A 13 2.09 -3.06 6.63
CA ASN A 13 0.76 -2.63 7.07
C ASN A 13 0.24 -1.40 6.30
N GLY A 14 0.96 -0.94 5.26
CA GLY A 14 0.54 0.18 4.41
C GLY A 14 0.92 1.56 4.98
N ALA A 15 1.84 1.63 5.94
CA ALA A 15 2.34 2.92 6.42
C ALA A 15 3.21 3.60 5.36
N ASP A 16 3.05 4.91 5.23
CA ASP A 16 3.83 5.72 4.31
C ASP A 16 5.32 5.78 4.69
N VAL A 17 6.18 5.83 3.68
CA VAL A 17 7.65 5.79 3.84
C VAL A 17 8.16 6.99 4.62
N PHE A 18 7.56 8.17 4.43
CA PHE A 18 7.93 9.37 5.19
C PHE A 18 7.54 9.26 6.67
N THR A 19 6.43 8.56 6.95
CA THR A 19 6.00 8.29 8.32
C THR A 19 6.99 7.38 9.02
N VAL A 20 7.40 6.28 8.38
CA VAL A 20 8.41 5.35 8.92
C VAL A 20 9.77 6.05 9.09
N GLN A 21 10.17 6.90 8.13
CA GLN A 21 11.38 7.70 8.23
C GLN A 21 11.39 8.59 9.48
N ARG A 22 10.26 9.25 9.77
CA ARG A 22 10.12 10.15 10.92
C ARG A 22 10.08 9.40 12.25
N ILE A 23 9.42 8.24 12.29
CA ILE A 23 9.41 7.35 13.46
C ILE A 23 10.83 6.85 13.78
N LEU A 24 11.63 6.57 12.76
CA LEU A 24 13.01 6.09 12.93
C LEU A 24 14.02 7.22 13.14
N GLY A 25 13.63 8.48 12.93
CA GLY A 25 14.51 9.64 13.07
C GLY A 25 15.59 9.71 12.00
N HIS A 26 15.36 9.17 10.81
CA HIS A 26 16.33 9.25 9.72
C HIS A 26 16.31 10.61 9.04
N ALA A 27 17.49 11.22 8.91
CA ALA A 27 17.66 12.47 8.18
C ALA A 27 17.51 12.30 6.66
N ASP A 28 17.82 11.11 6.12
CA ASP A 28 17.77 10.80 4.70
C ASP A 28 16.99 9.50 4.43
N LEU A 29 16.24 9.50 3.33
CA LEU A 29 15.45 8.39 2.82
C LEU A 29 16.32 7.21 2.39
N ASN A 30 17.60 7.44 2.04
CA ASN A 30 18.53 6.35 1.71
C ASN A 30 18.69 5.32 2.84
N MET A 31 18.61 5.74 4.11
CA MET A 31 18.65 4.81 5.25
C MET A 31 17.39 3.93 5.29
N THR A 32 16.23 4.52 4.98
CA THR A 32 14.93 3.83 4.97
C THR A 32 14.74 2.95 3.72
N LYS A 33 15.36 3.29 2.58
CA LYS A 33 15.34 2.48 1.34
C LYS A 33 15.86 1.06 1.54
N ARG A 34 16.80 0.85 2.47
CA ARG A 34 17.31 -0.47 2.82
C ARG A 34 16.25 -1.36 3.49
N TYR A 35 15.16 -0.76 3.98
CA TYR A 35 13.99 -1.44 4.57
C TYR A 35 12.82 -1.58 3.59
N LEU A 36 12.90 -0.91 2.43
CA LEU A 36 11.95 -0.97 1.32
C LEU A 36 12.26 -2.09 0.33
N ALA A 37 12.92 -3.18 0.76
CA ALA A 37 12.97 -4.40 -0.03
C ALA A 37 11.55 -5.04 -0.03
N LEU A 38 10.58 -4.31 -0.57
CA LEU A 38 9.25 -4.77 -0.89
C LEU A 38 9.46 -5.94 -1.86
N THR A 39 9.00 -7.11 -1.46
CA THR A 39 8.98 -8.25 -2.36
C THR A 39 8.09 -7.90 -3.55
N GLN A 40 8.38 -8.43 -4.74
CA GLN A 40 7.57 -8.17 -5.95
C GLN A 40 6.08 -8.48 -5.75
N SER A 41 5.76 -9.35 -4.79
CA SER A 41 4.40 -9.61 -4.29
C SER A 41 3.71 -8.36 -3.75
N ASP A 42 4.40 -7.57 -2.94
CA ASP A 42 3.85 -6.45 -2.18
C ASP A 42 3.52 -5.29 -3.13
N VAL A 43 4.41 -5.04 -4.09
CA VAL A 43 4.19 -4.06 -5.17
C VAL A 43 2.96 -4.45 -5.99
N ARG A 44 2.79 -5.74 -6.30
CA ARG A 44 1.66 -6.25 -7.09
C ARG A 44 0.33 -6.13 -6.33
N GLU A 45 0.34 -6.38 -5.02
CA GLU A 45 -0.84 -6.25 -4.17
C GLU A 45 -1.28 -4.79 -4.04
N VAL A 46 -0.36 -3.88 -3.71
CA VAL A 46 -0.64 -2.44 -3.66
C VAL A 46 -1.11 -1.94 -5.02
N HIS A 47 -0.44 -2.31 -6.12
CA HIS A 47 -0.86 -1.94 -7.46
C HIS A 47 -2.27 -2.47 -7.79
N SER A 48 -2.62 -3.68 -7.36
CA SER A 48 -3.96 -4.22 -7.56
C SER A 48 -5.03 -3.44 -6.78
N LEU A 49 -4.69 -2.93 -5.61
CA LEU A 49 -5.59 -2.14 -4.76
C LEU A 49 -5.73 -0.70 -5.26
N THR A 50 -4.65 -0.07 -5.71
CA THR A 50 -4.62 1.36 -6.07
C THR A 50 -4.69 1.61 -7.57
N SER A 51 -4.79 0.58 -8.41
CA SER A 51 -4.88 0.76 -9.86
C SER A 51 -6.15 1.55 -10.21
N PRO A 52 -6.04 2.71 -10.89
CA PRO A 52 -7.20 3.51 -11.31
C PRO A 52 -8.16 2.71 -12.20
N VAL A 53 -7.64 1.71 -12.92
CA VAL A 53 -8.44 0.80 -13.74
C VAL A 53 -9.39 -0.01 -12.87
N ASN A 54 -8.97 -0.43 -11.67
CA ASN A 54 -9.81 -1.19 -10.76
C ASN A 54 -10.98 -0.33 -10.23
N ASP A 55 -10.75 0.95 -9.94
CA ASP A 55 -11.80 1.89 -9.54
C ASP A 55 -12.81 2.13 -10.66
N ILE A 56 -12.34 2.29 -11.90
CA ILE A 56 -13.21 2.45 -13.07
C ILE A 56 -14.06 1.20 -13.29
N LEU A 57 -13.47 0.01 -13.16
CA LEU A 57 -14.16 -1.28 -13.31
C LEU A 57 -15.15 -1.55 -12.15
N ASP A 58 -14.81 -1.22 -10.90
CA ASP A 58 -15.72 -1.37 -9.75
C ASP A 58 -16.91 -0.39 -9.81
N THR A 59 -16.67 0.83 -10.29
CA THR A 59 -17.73 1.83 -10.50
C THR A 59 -18.79 1.30 -11.49
N GLY A 60 -18.35 0.63 -12.56
CA GLY A 60 -19.25 -0.07 -13.48
C GLY A 60 -20.04 -1.20 -12.79
N ARG A 61 -19.38 -1.98 -11.94
CA ARG A 61 -19.99 -3.14 -11.25
C ARG A 61 -21.03 -2.75 -10.19
N LYS A 62 -20.80 -1.65 -9.45
CA LYS A 62 -21.75 -1.09 -8.48
C LYS A 62 -23.04 -0.60 -9.16
N ARG A 63 -22.92 0.05 -10.33
CA ARG A 63 -24.06 0.52 -11.13
C ARG A 63 -24.97 -0.62 -11.61
N VAL A 64 -24.38 -1.74 -12.02
CA VAL A 64 -25.14 -2.91 -12.50
C VAL A 64 -25.89 -3.59 -11.34
N ARG A 65 -25.27 -3.69 -10.16
CA ARG A 65 -25.90 -4.28 -8.97
C ARG A 65 -27.07 -3.44 -8.42
N SER A 66 -26.99 -2.11 -8.46
CA SER A 66 -28.11 -1.26 -8.02
C SER A 66 -29.33 -1.36 -8.94
N LEU A 67 -29.11 -1.62 -10.24
CA LEU A 67 -30.19 -1.84 -11.21
C LEU A 67 -30.85 -3.21 -11.02
N ALA A 68 -30.09 -4.24 -10.63
CA ALA A 68 -30.61 -5.58 -10.38
C ALA A 68 -31.45 -5.70 -9.10
N LYS A 69 -31.23 -4.84 -8.09
CA LYS A 69 -31.97 -4.87 -6.80
C LYS A 69 -33.36 -4.20 -6.87
N LYS A 70 -33.70 -3.58 -8.00
CA LYS A 70 -34.97 -2.84 -8.20
C LYS A 70 -36.05 -3.67 -8.93
N LYS A 71 -35.91 -5.00 -8.96
CA LYS A 71 -36.91 -5.92 -9.52
C LYS A 71 -37.43 -6.85 -8.45
#